data_AF-A0A5P8WDF5-F1
#
_entry.id   AF-A0A5P8WDF5-F1
#
_cell.length_a   1.000
_cell.length_b   1.000
_cell.length_c   1.000
_cell.angle_alpha   90.00
_cell.angle_beta   90.00
_cell.angle_gamma   90.00
#
_symmetry.space_group_name_H-M   'P 1'
#
loop_
_entity.id
_entity.type
_entity.pdbx_description
1 polymer ?
#
loop_
_entity_poly.entity_id
_entity_poly.type
_entity_poly.pdbx_seq_one_letter_code
_entity_poly.pdbx_strand_id
1 'polypeptide(L)'
;MRFTEIPSGYLNIMGYVDCSEVNGPGCRAVVWVQGCARECPGCFNPDSWPFEINQLIAVDTLAKNILSNPRNTGVTFSGGEPFWQAPALAALARQVNYAQQTEIIPNQLGKPTATLTLCWVFQCFMAVHFVVF
;
A
#
# COMPACT_ATOMS: atom_id res chain seq x y z
N MET A 1 10.79 -3.33 22.95
CA MET A 1 10.51 -2.48 21.78
C MET A 1 9.82 -1.22 22.25
N ARG A 2 10.31 -0.05 21.86
CA ARG A 2 9.55 1.21 21.96
C ARG A 2 8.85 1.38 20.62
N PHE A 3 7.54 1.19 20.61
CA PHE A 3 6.72 1.53 19.44
C PHE A 3 6.56 3.05 19.42
N THR A 4 6.96 3.69 18.32
CA THR A 4 6.69 5.12 18.17
C THR A 4 5.25 5.30 17.74
N GLU A 5 4.53 6.22 18.38
CA GLU A 5 3.16 6.51 18.03
C GLU A 5 3.11 7.29 16.71
N ILE A 6 2.45 6.71 15.69
CA ILE A 6 2.23 7.38 14.40
C ILE A 6 0.98 8.26 14.56
N PRO A 7 1.04 9.57 14.28
CA PRO A 7 -0.12 10.44 14.36
C PRO A 7 -1.27 9.95 13.46
N SER A 8 -2.50 10.11 13.92
CA SER A 8 -3.68 9.77 13.12
C SER A 8 -3.66 10.53 11.78
N GLY A 9 -3.98 9.82 10.69
CA GLY A 9 -3.94 10.37 9.32
C GLY A 9 -2.54 10.39 8.67
N TYR A 10 -1.53 9.83 9.33
CA TYR A 10 -0.18 9.69 8.78
C TYR A 10 0.22 8.23 8.62
N LEU A 11 1.17 8.00 7.71
CA LEU A 11 1.91 6.75 7.55
C LEU A 11 3.38 7.01 7.86
N ASN A 12 4.04 6.04 8.49
CA ASN A 12 5.49 5.98 8.59
C ASN A 12 6.01 5.07 7.48
N ILE A 13 6.68 5.62 6.47
CA ILE A 13 7.12 4.87 5.30
C ILE A 13 8.64 4.72 5.26
N MET A 14 9.10 3.59 4.75
CA MET A 14 10.49 3.39 4.31
C MET A 14 10.72 4.09 2.96
N GLY A 15 9.70 4.11 2.10
CA GLY A 15 9.78 4.78 0.80
C GLY A 15 8.51 4.70 -0.03
N TYR A 16 8.53 5.45 -1.13
CA TYR A 16 7.46 5.52 -2.12
C TYR A 16 8.06 5.36 -3.53
N VAL A 17 7.43 4.52 -4.35
CA VAL A 17 7.77 4.38 -5.78
C VAL A 17 6.52 4.67 -6.59
N ASP A 18 6.63 5.59 -7.54
CA ASP A 18 5.55 5.90 -8.47
C ASP A 18 5.62 5.00 -9.71
N CYS A 19 4.48 4.49 -10.19
CA CYS A 19 4.39 3.70 -11.42
C CYS A 19 5.40 2.54 -11.52
N SER A 20 5.35 1.59 -10.58
CA SER A 20 6.09 0.32 -10.64
C SER A 20 5.33 -0.72 -11.46
N GLU A 21 6.02 -1.38 -12.38
CA GLU A 21 5.50 -2.50 -13.18
C GLU A 21 5.89 -3.89 -12.60
N VAL A 22 6.68 -3.92 -11.52
CA VAL A 22 7.18 -5.17 -10.92
C VAL A 22 6.55 -5.50 -9.57
N ASN A 23 5.74 -4.58 -9.01
CA ASN A 23 5.08 -4.74 -7.71
C ASN A 23 3.57 -4.89 -7.84
N GLY A 24 3.14 -5.70 -8.81
CA GLY A 24 1.75 -6.06 -9.08
C GLY A 24 1.35 -5.81 -10.53
N PRO A 25 0.10 -6.13 -10.92
CA PRO A 25 -0.37 -5.94 -12.29
C PRO A 25 -0.51 -4.46 -12.68
N GLY A 26 -0.05 -4.11 -13.88
CA GLY A 26 -0.06 -2.74 -14.41
C GLY A 26 0.99 -1.83 -13.75
N CYS A 27 0.93 -0.53 -14.04
CA CYS A 27 1.74 0.45 -13.31
C CYS A 27 1.07 0.78 -11.98
N ARG A 28 1.78 0.60 -10.86
CA ARG A 28 1.22 0.78 -9.53
C ARG A 28 2.07 1.74 -8.71
N ALA A 29 1.42 2.61 -7.96
CA ALA A 29 2.10 3.29 -6.87
C ALA A 29 2.43 2.28 -5.77
N VAL A 30 3.65 2.29 -5.24
CA VAL A 30 4.09 1.37 -4.20
C VAL A 30 4.47 2.15 -2.96
N VAL A 31 3.78 1.85 -1.86
CA VAL A 31 4.08 2.41 -0.54
C VAL A 31 4.77 1.34 0.27
N TRP A 32 6.05 1.55 0.60
CA TRP A 32 6.82 0.67 1.47
C TRP A 32 6.74 1.20 2.88
N VAL A 33 6.02 0.52 3.78
CA VAL A 33 5.88 0.96 5.18
C VAL A 33 7.13 0.67 6.00
N GLN A 34 7.34 1.46 7.05
CA GLN A 34 8.34 1.24 8.08
C GLN A 34 7.73 0.46 9.26
N GLY A 35 8.51 -0.44 9.86
CA GLY A 35 8.15 -1.25 11.03
C GLY A 35 7.85 -2.71 10.66
N CYS A 36 8.65 -3.64 11.17
CA CYS A 36 8.41 -5.08 11.07
C CYS A 36 9.08 -5.85 12.20
N ALA A 37 8.28 -6.51 13.04
CA ALA A 37 8.78 -7.31 14.16
C ALA A 37 9.20 -8.73 13.75
N ARG A 38 9.06 -9.12 12.47
CA ARG A 38 9.31 -10.51 12.04
C ARG A 38 10.78 -10.81 11.81
N GLU A 39 11.58 -9.80 11.46
CA GLU A 39 13.03 -9.89 11.28
C GLU A 39 13.48 -11.16 10.54
N CYS A 40 12.79 -11.47 9.43
CA CYS A 40 12.93 -12.77 8.76
C CYS A 40 14.38 -12.99 8.27
N PRO A 41 14.93 -14.22 8.38
CA PRO A 41 16.21 -14.56 7.76
C PRO A 41 16.20 -14.30 6.25
N GLY A 42 17.21 -13.59 5.74
CA GLY A 42 17.30 -13.23 4.32
C GLY A 42 16.33 -12.13 3.88
N CYS A 43 15.82 -11.31 4.80
CA CYS A 43 15.01 -10.15 4.44
C CYS A 43 15.78 -9.22 3.49
N PHE A 44 15.14 -8.84 2.38
CA PHE A 44 15.71 -7.92 1.41
C PHE A 44 15.76 -6.47 1.91
N ASN A 45 14.89 -6.13 2.88
CA ASN A 45 14.74 -4.78 3.41
C ASN A 45 14.85 -4.76 4.95
N PRO A 46 16.01 -5.12 5.54
CA PRO A 46 16.19 -5.09 7.00
C PRO A 46 16.02 -3.68 7.58
N ASP A 47 16.29 -2.65 6.79
CA ASP A 47 16.09 -1.25 7.17
C ASP A 47 14.62 -0.89 7.43
N SER A 48 13.68 -1.73 6.99
CA SER A 48 12.25 -1.58 7.29
C SER A 48 11.83 -2.11 8.66
N TRP A 49 12.71 -2.80 9.41
CA TRP A 49 12.36 -3.40 10.70
C TRP A 49 12.12 -2.38 11.84
N PRO A 50 12.96 -1.33 12.00
CA PRO A 50 12.81 -0.35 13.07
C PRO A 50 11.39 0.26 13.10
N PHE A 51 10.84 0.45 14.30
CA PHE A 51 9.52 1.08 14.52
C PHE A 51 9.64 2.59 14.80
N GLU A 52 10.86 3.11 14.76
CA GLU A 52 11.18 4.53 14.75
C GLU A 52 10.57 5.21 13.52
N ILE A 53 10.27 6.49 13.66
CA ILE A 53 9.84 7.30 12.53
C ILE A 53 11.00 7.42 11.54
N ASN A 54 10.79 6.92 10.32
CA ASN A 54 11.67 7.15 9.19
C ASN A 54 11.17 8.33 8.37
N GLN A 55 9.99 8.20 7.76
CA GLN A 55 9.35 9.26 7.01
C GLN A 55 7.85 9.30 7.31
N LEU A 56 7.39 10.37 7.94
CA LEU A 56 5.96 10.64 8.10
C LEU A 56 5.40 11.29 6.85
N ILE A 57 4.33 10.71 6.32
CA ILE A 57 3.57 11.27 5.20
C ILE A 57 2.07 11.26 5.54
N ALA A 58 1.40 12.38 5.31
CA ALA A 58 -0.05 12.46 5.46
C ALA A 58 -0.72 11.61 4.38
N VAL A 59 -1.76 10.86 4.77
CA VAL A 59 -2.55 10.03 3.86
C VAL A 59 -3.08 10.84 2.67
N ASP A 60 -3.61 12.03 2.93
CA ASP A 60 -4.16 12.92 1.88
C ASP A 60 -3.09 13.37 0.89
N THR A 61 -1.87 13.66 1.36
CA THR A 61 -0.75 14.03 0.49
C THR A 61 -0.33 12.86 -0.38
N LEU A 62 -0.24 11.66 0.20
CA LEU A 62 0.12 10.46 -0.55
C LEU A 62 -0.95 10.10 -1.58
N ALA A 63 -2.24 10.20 -1.23
CA ALA A 63 -3.34 10.01 -2.16
C ALA A 63 -3.26 10.97 -3.35
N LYS A 64 -3.01 12.26 -3.11
CA LYS A 64 -2.80 13.26 -4.17
C LYS A 64 -1.63 12.90 -5.08
N ASN A 65 -0.50 12.47 -4.51
CA ASN A 65 0.67 12.05 -5.29
C ASN A 65 0.34 10.86 -6.20
N ILE A 66 -0.31 9.83 -5.64
CA ILE A 66 -0.72 8.63 -6.39
C ILE A 66 -1.65 9.00 -7.55
N LEU A 67 -2.65 9.83 -7.28
CA LEU A 67 -3.67 10.22 -8.26
C LEU A 67 -3.16 11.22 -9.30
N SER A 68 -2.07 11.94 -9.02
CA SER A 68 -1.48 12.89 -9.98
C SER A 68 -0.86 12.21 -11.21
N ASN A 69 -0.50 10.92 -11.11
CA ASN A 69 0.00 10.15 -12.22
C ASN A 69 -1.08 9.20 -12.76
N PRO A 70 -1.66 9.48 -13.95
CA PRO A 70 -2.74 8.68 -14.51
C PRO A 70 -2.31 7.27 -14.95
N ARG A 71 -0.99 6.99 -15.01
CA ARG A 71 -0.49 5.64 -15.29
C ARG A 71 -0.66 4.69 -14.10
N ASN A 72 -0.85 5.22 -12.89
CA ASN A 72 -1.10 4.40 -11.72
C ASN A 72 -2.50 3.79 -11.80
N THR A 73 -2.59 2.51 -12.14
CA THR A 73 -3.84 1.74 -12.18
C THR A 73 -4.22 1.15 -10.81
N GLY A 74 -3.42 1.44 -9.78
CA GLY A 74 -3.71 1.08 -8.40
C GLY A 74 -2.53 1.32 -7.48
N VAL A 75 -2.67 0.87 -6.23
CA VAL A 75 -1.66 1.01 -5.18
C VAL A 75 -1.27 -0.36 -4.58
N THR A 76 0.00 -0.55 -4.31
CA THR A 76 0.56 -1.71 -3.61
C THR A 76 1.14 -1.25 -2.28
N PHE A 77 0.79 -1.94 -1.19
CA PHE A 77 1.37 -1.70 0.13
C PHE A 77 2.35 -2.83 0.44
N SER A 78 3.62 -2.49 0.65
CA SER A 78 4.72 -3.41 0.90
C SER A 78 5.60 -2.83 2.01
N GLY A 79 6.87 -3.23 2.12
CA GLY A 79 7.82 -2.70 3.12
C GLY A 79 8.03 -3.68 4.25
N GLY A 80 8.02 -3.15 5.48
CA GLY A 80 8.11 -3.94 6.69
C GLY A 80 6.91 -4.87 6.84
N GLU A 81 5.94 -4.50 7.66
CA GLU A 81 4.69 -5.26 7.80
C GLU A 81 3.49 -4.31 7.69
N PRO A 82 2.84 -4.23 6.51
CA PRO A 82 1.71 -3.34 6.25
C PRO A 82 0.59 -3.40 7.29
N PHE A 83 0.35 -4.56 7.92
CA PHE A 83 -0.72 -4.68 8.91
C PHE A 83 -0.49 -3.87 10.18
N TRP A 84 0.74 -3.43 10.48
CA TRP A 84 0.99 -2.51 11.60
C TRP A 84 0.44 -1.10 11.38
N GLN A 85 0.16 -0.72 10.14
CA GLN A 85 -0.38 0.60 9.78
C GLN A 85 -1.74 0.50 9.06
N ALA A 86 -2.44 -0.62 9.26
CA ALA A 86 -3.67 -0.95 8.54
C ALA A 86 -4.75 0.15 8.55
N PRO A 87 -5.04 0.87 9.65
CA PRO A 87 -6.08 1.92 9.63
C PRO A 87 -5.80 3.05 8.64
N ALA A 88 -4.55 3.55 8.61
CA ALA A 88 -4.14 4.62 7.71
C ALA A 88 -4.01 4.13 6.26
N LEU A 89 -3.50 2.91 6.04
CA LEU A 89 -3.45 2.29 4.71
C LEU A 89 -4.86 2.03 4.15
N ALA A 90 -5.82 1.63 4.99
CA ALA A 90 -7.20 1.46 4.57
C ALA A 90 -7.87 2.80 4.21
N ALA A 91 -7.53 3.89 4.93
CA ALA A 91 -7.98 5.23 4.57
C ALA A 91 -7.42 5.67 3.20
N LEU A 92 -6.12 5.44 2.97
CA LEU A 92 -5.47 5.71 1.69
C LEU A 92 -6.11 4.92 0.54
N ALA A 93 -6.31 3.61 0.72
CA ALA A 93 -6.94 2.76 -0.29
C ALA A 93 -8.34 3.25 -0.66
N ARG A 94 -9.15 3.68 0.32
CA ARG A 94 -10.47 4.27 0.06
C ARG A 94 -10.39 5.56 -0.75
N GLN A 95 -9.46 6.45 -0.44
CA GLN A 95 -9.30 7.72 -1.17
C GLN A 95 -8.89 7.50 -2.63
N VAL A 96 -7.92 6.62 -2.86
CA VAL A 96 -7.46 6.30 -4.23
C VAL A 96 -8.56 5.60 -5.03
N ASN A 97 -9.29 4.67 -4.41
CA ASN A 97 -10.35 3.93 -5.08
C ASN A 97 -11.56 4.82 -5.45
N TYR A 98 -12.02 5.70 -4.56
CA TYR A 98 -13.12 6.61 -4.84
C TYR A 98 -12.83 7.54 -6.03
N ALA A 99 -11.57 7.94 -6.21
CA ALA A 99 -11.15 8.79 -7.32
C ALA A 99 -10.97 8.05 -8.66
N GLN A 100 -10.84 6.71 -8.63
CA GLN A 100 -10.60 5.88 -9.83
C GLN A 100 -11.82 5.06 -10.29
N GLN A 101 -12.96 5.18 -9.61
CA GLN A 101 -14.22 4.54 -10.02
C GLN A 101 -14.85 5.23 -11.23
N THR A 102 -14.36 4.88 -12.43
CA THR A 102 -14.97 5.27 -13.71
C THR A 102 -15.50 4.09 -14.53
N GLU A 103 -15.12 2.84 -14.23
CA GLU A 103 -15.65 1.66 -14.91
C GLU A 103 -15.94 0.51 -13.93
N ILE A 104 -17.06 -0.19 -14.15
CA ILE A 104 -17.41 -1.41 -13.42
C ILE A 104 -16.75 -2.57 -14.18
N ILE A 105 -15.58 -3.06 -13.73
CA ILE A 105 -14.98 -4.24 -14.36
C ILE A 105 -15.65 -5.51 -13.80
N PRO A 106 -16.18 -6.41 -14.66
CA PRO A 106 -16.80 -7.65 -14.22
C PRO A 106 -15.78 -8.52 -13.48
N ASN A 107 -16.09 -8.93 -12.25
CA ASN A 107 -15.22 -9.86 -11.52
C ASN A 107 -15.28 -11.27 -12.16
N GLN A 108 -14.27 -12.10 -11.87
CA GLN A 108 -14.19 -13.51 -12.32
C GLN A 108 -15.33 -14.40 -11.75
N LEU A 109 -16.18 -13.86 -10.87
CA LEU A 109 -17.30 -14.52 -10.21
C LEU A 109 -18.68 -14.04 -10.72
N GLY A 110 -18.73 -13.14 -11.71
CA GLY A 110 -19.95 -12.52 -12.22
C GLY A 110 -20.74 -11.65 -11.23
N LYS A 111 -20.15 -11.22 -10.11
CA LYS A 111 -20.82 -10.38 -9.08
C LYS A 111 -20.38 -8.91 -9.16
N PRO A 112 -21.32 -7.95 -9.11
CA PRO A 112 -20.95 -6.53 -9.03
C PRO A 112 -20.16 -6.31 -7.74
N THR A 113 -18.88 -5.95 -7.87
CA THR A 113 -17.98 -5.80 -6.72
C THR A 113 -17.58 -4.36 -6.58
N ALA A 114 -18.49 -3.53 -6.05
CA ALA A 114 -18.20 -2.17 -5.63
C ALA A 114 -17.35 -2.12 -4.33
N THR A 115 -16.68 -3.22 -3.96
CA THR A 115 -16.01 -3.40 -2.67
C THR A 115 -14.52 -3.67 -2.91
N LEU A 116 -13.66 -2.92 -2.20
CA LEU A 116 -12.22 -3.14 -2.14
C LEU A 116 -11.94 -4.63 -1.86
N THR A 117 -11.50 -5.36 -2.89
CA THR A 117 -11.16 -6.78 -2.74
C THR A 117 -9.65 -6.91 -2.59
N LEU A 118 -9.24 -7.48 -1.46
CA LEU A 118 -7.84 -7.79 -1.19
C LEU A 118 -7.45 -9.01 -2.05
N CYS A 119 -6.77 -8.80 -3.19
CA CYS A 119 -6.30 -9.90 -4.02
C CYS A 119 -4.84 -10.24 -3.65
N TRP A 120 -4.65 -11.39 -3.03
CA TRP A 120 -3.35 -11.93 -2.67
C TRP A 120 -2.67 -12.50 -3.92
N VAL A 121 -1.59 -11.86 -4.38
CA VAL A 121 -0.63 -12.50 -5.28
C VAL A 121 0.53 -12.97 -4.40
N PHE A 122 0.51 -14.25 -4.04
CA PHE A 122 1.56 -14.88 -3.24
C PHE A 122 2.82 -15.03 -4.09
N GLN A 123 3.77 -14.10 -3.97
CA GLN A 123 5.07 -14.23 -4.64
C GLN A 123 6.19 -13.65 -3.79
N CYS A 124 6.70 -14.47 -2.85
CA CYS A 124 7.94 -14.35 -2.05
C CYS A 124 8.32 -13.02 -1.36
N PHE A 125 7.58 -11.94 -1.58
CA PHE A 125 7.68 -10.63 -0.93
C PHE A 125 6.30 -10.36 -0.37
N MET A 126 6.19 -10.08 0.92
CA MET A 126 4.90 -9.84 1.57
C MET A 126 4.37 -8.46 1.18
N ALA A 127 3.83 -8.35 -0.02
CA ALA A 127 3.13 -7.18 -0.51
C ALA A 127 1.62 -7.44 -0.52
N VAL A 128 0.85 -6.48 0.00
CA VAL A 128 -0.61 -6.43 -0.12
C VAL A 128 -0.94 -5.63 -1.37
N HIS A 129 -1.59 -6.28 -2.34
CA HIS A 129 -2.02 -5.63 -3.57
C HIS A 129 -3.50 -5.26 -3.48
N PHE A 130 -3.80 -3.97 -3.62
CA PHE A 130 -5.18 -3.48 -3.77
C PHE A 130 -5.50 -3.31 -5.25
N VAL A 131 -5.92 -4.39 -5.91
CA VAL A 131 -6.29 -4.31 -7.32
C VAL A 131 -7.62 -3.56 -7.43
N VAL A 132 -7.59 -2.43 -8.13
CA VAL A 132 -8.81 -1.72 -8.52
C VAL A 132 -9.27 -2.41 -9.81
N PHE A 133 -10.40 -3.10 -9.71
CA PHE A 133 -11.18 -3.55 -10.85
C PHE A 133 -12.42 -2.65 -10.91
#